data_AF-A0A920W8G8-F1
#
_entry.id   AF-A0A920W8G8-F1
#
_cell.length_a   1.000
_cell.length_b   1.000
_cell.length_c   1.000
_cell.angle_alpha   90.00
_cell.angle_beta   90.00
_cell.angle_gamma   90.00
#
_symmetry.space_group_name_H-M   'P 1'
#
loop_
_entity.id
_entity.type
_entity.pdbx_description
1 polymer ?
#
loop_
_entity_poly.entity_id
_entity_poly.type
_entity_poly.pdbx_seq_one_letter_code
_entity_poly.pdbx_strand_id
1 'polypeptide(L)' 'MPARPGDVLTLEVNILDMRVSKSRPNLGLIEVNYEMTNQNADLSLKAISTIMFAKRDAFK' A
#
# COMPACT_ATOMS: atom_id res chain seq x y z
N MET A 1 -7.54 -5.35 16.36
CA MET A 1 -7.13 -4.85 17.69
C MET A 1 -6.44 -3.50 17.54
N PRO A 2 -6.62 -2.54 18.45
CA PRO A 2 -5.87 -1.28 18.36
C PRO A 2 -4.38 -1.55 18.63
N ALA A 3 -3.51 -0.95 17.83
CA ALA A 3 -2.07 -0.96 18.10
C ALA A 3 -1.77 -0.17 19.38
N ARG A 4 -0.82 -0.66 20.18
CA ARG A 4 -0.37 -0.05 21.43
C ARG A 4 1.14 0.17 21.41
N PRO A 5 1.67 1.11 22.22
CA PRO A 5 3.10 1.26 22.40
C PRO A 5 3.76 -0.08 22.76
N GLY A 6 4.81 -0.45 22.04
CA GLY A 6 5.53 -1.71 22.23
C GLY A 6 5.04 -2.87 21.33
N ASP A 7 3.92 -2.73 20.62
CA ASP A 7 3.51 -3.74 19.63
C ASP A 7 4.51 -3.81 18.45
N VAL A 8 4.76 -5.01 17.97
CA VAL A 8 5.49 -5.25 16.72
C VAL A 8 4.47 -5.49 15.63
N LEU A 9 4.44 -4.59 14.65
CA LEU A 9 3.48 -4.63 13.56
C LEU A 9 4.13 -5.16 12.28
N THR A 10 3.46 -6.11 11.62
CA THR A 10 3.83 -6.60 10.29
C THR A 10 2.77 -6.15 9.30
N LEU A 11 3.18 -5.51 8.21
CA LEU A 11 2.29 -5.06 7.16
C LEU A 11 2.45 -5.95 5.93
N GLU A 12 1.38 -6.64 5.54
CA GLU A 12 1.26 -7.28 4.24
C GLU A 12 0.61 -6.31 3.24
N VAL A 13 1.20 -6.24 2.05
CA VAL A 13 0.79 -5.34 0.98
C VAL A 13 0.48 -6.18 -0.25
N ASN A 14 -0.79 -6.17 -0.66
CA ASN A 14 -1.26 -6.87 -1.85
C ASN A 14 -1.67 -5.85 -2.91
N ILE A 15 -1.01 -5.89 -4.07
CA ILE A 15 -1.37 -5.04 -5.21
C ILE A 15 -2.57 -5.66 -5.92
N LEU A 16 -3.69 -4.95 -5.93
CA LEU A 16 -4.95 -5.41 -6.51
C LEU A 16 -5.07 -5.06 -8.00
N ASP A 17 -4.62 -3.86 -8.37
CA ASP A 17 -4.65 -3.37 -9.75
C ASP A 17 -3.49 -2.41 -10.02
N MET A 18 -3.11 -2.28 -11.29
CA MET A 18 -2.08 -1.35 -11.76
C MET A 18 -2.48 -0.74 -13.10
N ARG A 19 -2.38 0.59 -13.20
CA ARG A 19 -2.68 1.31 -14.45
C ARG A 19 -1.83 2.55 -14.65
N VAL A 20 -1.66 2.97 -15.90
CA VAL A 20 -1.03 4.27 -16.22
C VAL A 20 -2.04 5.40 -16.01
N SER A 21 -1.58 6.52 -15.46
CA SER A 21 -2.42 7.72 -15.37
C SER A 21 -2.70 8.27 -16.77
N LYS A 22 -3.98 8.42 -17.11
CA LYS A 22 -4.40 8.98 -18.41
C LYS A 22 -3.99 10.45 -18.56
N SER A 23 -4.05 11.23 -17.47
CA SER A 23 -3.72 12.66 -17.50
C SER A 23 -2.25 12.96 -17.26
N ARG A 24 -1.51 12.04 -16.64
CA ARG A 24 -0.08 12.18 -16.34
C ARG A 24 0.66 10.90 -16.75
N PRO A 25 0.92 10.67 -18.05
CA PRO A 25 1.42 9.38 -18.55
C PRO A 25 2.78 8.95 -18.00
N ASN A 26 3.51 9.83 -17.31
CA ASN A 26 4.74 9.53 -16.57
C ASN A 26 4.50 8.92 -15.18
N LEU A 27 3.24 8.84 -14.71
CA LEU A 27 2.85 8.22 -13.45
C LEU A 27 2.09 6.90 -13.66
N GLY A 28 2.37 5.93 -12.80
CA GLY A 28 1.53 4.75 -12.56
C GLY A 28 0.65 4.95 -11.33
N LEU A 29 -0.54 4.37 -11.33
CA LEU A 29 -1.38 4.21 -10.16
C LEU A 29 -1.48 2.72 -9.82
N ILE A 30 -1.42 2.40 -8.53
CA ILE A 30 -1.66 1.06 -8.02
C ILE A 30 -2.77 1.10 -6.98
N GLU A 31 -3.69 0.14 -7.02
CA GLU A 31 -4.63 -0.12 -5.94
C GLU A 31 -4.03 -1.16 -5.00
N VAL A 32 -4.09 -0.90 -3.69
CA VAL A 32 -3.35 -1.65 -2.69
C VAL A 32 -4.28 -2.03 -1.54
N ASN A 33 -4.32 -3.33 -1.21
CA ASN A 33 -4.87 -3.82 0.05
C ASN A 33 -3.75 -3.94 1.09
N TYR A 34 -3.99 -3.35 2.25
CA TYR A 34 -3.11 -3.40 3.41
C TYR A 34 -3.73 -4.28 4.47
N GLU A 35 -2.96 -5.24 4.97
CA GLU A 35 -3.32 -6.00 6.16
C GLU A 35 -2.16 -5.92 7.15
N MET A 36 -2.39 -5.22 8.26
CA MET A 36 -1.39 -5.07 9.31
C MET A 36 -1.77 -5.93 10.51
N THR A 37 -0.88 -6.80 10.94
CA THR A 37 -1.05 -7.65 12.11
C THR A 37 -0.07 -7.27 13.22
N ASN A 38 -0.44 -7.53 14.47
CA ASN A 38 0.48 -7.44 15.61
C ASN A 38 1.26 -8.75 15.82
N GLN A 39 2.08 -8.81 16.86
CA GLN A 39 2.87 -9.98 17.26
C GLN A 39 2.06 -11.26 17.54
N ASN A 40 0.76 -11.13 17.79
CA ASN A 40 -0.15 -12.25 18.02
C ASN A 40 -0.93 -12.64 16.76
N ALA A 41 -0.57 -12.07 15.61
CA ALA A 41 -1.31 -12.17 14.35
C ALA A 41 -2.72 -11.54 14.38
N ASP A 42 -3.02 -10.67 15.36
CA ASP A 42 -4.29 -9.95 15.37
C ASP A 42 -4.29 -8.83 14.33
N LEU A 43 -5.34 -8.79 13.51
CA LEU A 43 -5.54 -7.72 12.53
C LEU A 43 -5.70 -6.37 13.23
N SER A 44 -4.70 -5.51 13.06
CA SER A 44 -4.64 -4.17 13.64
C SER A 44 -5.10 -3.08 12.68
N LEU A 45 -4.92 -3.29 11.37
CA LEU A 45 -5.42 -2.41 10.33
C LEU A 45 -5.78 -3.20 9.08
N LYS A 46 -6.88 -2.80 8.44
CA LYS A 46 -7.21 -3.18 7.07
C LYS A 46 -7.66 -1.96 6.30
N ALA A 47 -7.07 -1.72 5.13
CA ALA A 47 -7.40 -0.57 4.30
C ALA A 47 -7.17 -0.89 2.82
N ILE A 48 -7.91 -0.20 1.96
CA ILE A 48 -7.66 -0.17 0.51
C ILE A 48 -7.38 1.29 0.12
N SER A 49 -6.32 1.52 -0.65
CA SER A 49 -6.00 2.84 -1.16
C SER A 49 -5.42 2.79 -2.57
N THR A 50 -5.38 3.94 -3.23
CA THR A 50 -4.68 4.13 -4.50
C THR A 50 -3.41 4.96 -4.27
N ILE A 51 -2.25 4.45 -4.69
CA ILE A 51 -0.97 5.16 -4.63
C ILE A 51 -0.52 5.54 -6.04
N MET A 52 0.08 6.72 -6.19
CA MET A 52 0.75 7.14 -7.41
C MET A 52 2.26 6.95 -7.30
N PHE A 53 2.87 6.37 -8.32
CA PHE A 53 4.33 6.23 -8.45
C PHE A 53 4.81 6.88 -9.74
N ALA A 54 5.97 7.52 -9.69
CA ALA A 54 6.68 7.88 -10.92
C ALA A 54 7.13 6.61 -11.65
N LYS A 55 6.93 6.55 -12.97
CA LYS A 55 7.52 5.49 -13.79
C LYS A 55 9.02 5.69 -13.89
N ARG A 56 9.76 4.59 -14.05
CA ARG A 56 11.23 4.59 -14.19
C ARG A 56 11.74 5.59 -15.23
N ASP A 57 11.08 5.68 -16.38
CA ASP A 57 11.50 6.57 -17.48
C ASP A 57 11.09 8.04 -17.29
N ALA A 58 10.40 8.40 -16.21
CA ALA A 58 10.00 9.78 -15.94
C ALA A 58 11.17 10.71 -15.58
N PHE A 59 12.34 10.14 -15.26
CA PHE A 59 13.55 10.86 -14.85
C PHE A 59 14.70 10.76 -15.86
N LYS A 60 14.39 10.34 -17.10
CA LYS A 60 15.34 10.33 -18.21
C LYS A 60 15.31 11.67 -18.96
#